data_AF-A0A659UWZ9-F1
#
_entry.id   AF-A0A659UWZ9-F1
#
_cell.length_a   1.000
_cell.length_b   1.000
_cell.length_c   1.000
_cell.angle_alpha   90.00
_cell.angle_beta   90.00
_cell.angle_gamma   90.00
#
_symmetry.space_group_name_H-M   'P 1'
#
loop_
_entity.id
_entity.type
_entity.pdbx_description
1 polymer ?
#
loop_
_entity_poly.entity_id
_entity_poly.type
_entity_poly.pdbx_seq_one_letter_code
_entity_poly.pdbx_strand_id
1 'polypeptide(L)'
;MPTRRNVLRQRAGLKLNRRPQEQFIEIASKAADWHNAMKSYVINLDRSPGRMQRMADRLKSIGADFERVPAVDGRLLTDGEISDVYRPVPGAAAMTPEEVGCFLSHRKCWERIASGQDAYGCVFEDDMLISKRAGLFLVEGSSWIPGDADLVKVESVVGRVWLDRTVHALRDGFELGRLRSYSFGSGGYILSKPAAERLLRVTKVFSDAVDHVKFNPACGIAGSLKSYQMIPALSVQTQSFYPKGSPLIEVPALAVHSDPRFPGNLMEKPWLQRKVLQALRRLGHRLRRHWRTEILFADQPGAFD
;
A
#
# COMPACT_ATOMS: atom_id res chain seq x y z
N MET A 1 -38.00 -24.89 63.93
CA MET A 1 -36.76 -24.92 64.74
C MET A 1 -36.16 -26.32 64.60
N PRO A 2 -34.82 -26.47 64.54
CA PRO A 2 -34.02 -26.70 63.32
C PRO A 2 -33.34 -28.09 63.30
N THR A 3 -32.74 -28.58 62.20
CA THR A 3 -31.30 -28.38 61.86
C THR A 3 -30.97 -28.76 60.39
N ARG A 4 -30.41 -27.83 59.59
CA ARG A 4 -29.05 -27.79 58.97
C ARG A 4 -28.54 -29.13 58.38
N ARG A 5 -27.95 -29.25 57.19
CA ARG A 5 -27.46 -28.36 56.10
C ARG A 5 -26.91 -29.31 55.01
N ASN A 6 -26.90 -28.85 53.74
CA ASN A 6 -25.92 -29.23 52.68
C ASN A 6 -26.06 -30.65 52.06
N VAL A 7 -26.01 -30.95 50.75
CA VAL A 7 -25.43 -30.41 49.50
C VAL A 7 -26.10 -31.26 48.37
N LEU A 8 -26.69 -30.79 47.26
CA LEU A 8 -26.05 -30.44 45.97
C LEU A 8 -27.18 -30.04 44.99
N ARG A 9 -27.12 -28.80 44.46
CA ARG A 9 -27.94 -28.32 43.34
C ARG A 9 -27.31 -28.81 42.03
N GLN A 10 -28.02 -29.59 41.23
CA GLN A 10 -27.72 -29.71 39.80
C GLN A 10 -28.12 -28.41 39.09
N ARG A 11 -27.13 -27.71 38.53
CA ARG A 11 -27.30 -26.53 37.68
C ARG A 11 -27.72 -26.99 36.28
N ALA A 12 -28.99 -26.86 35.97
CA ALA A 12 -29.44 -26.64 34.59
C ALA A 12 -29.27 -25.14 34.28
N GLY A 13 -28.12 -24.78 33.69
CA GLY A 13 -27.84 -23.41 33.22
C GLY A 13 -28.31 -23.22 31.79
N LEU A 14 -29.61 -23.02 31.59
CA LEU A 14 -30.18 -22.55 30.33
C LEU A 14 -29.86 -21.06 30.15
N LYS A 15 -29.26 -20.73 29.01
CA LYS A 15 -29.28 -19.47 28.25
C LYS A 15 -29.28 -18.15 29.05
N LEU A 16 -28.13 -17.46 29.06
CA LEU A 16 -28.10 -16.01 29.31
C LEU A 16 -28.75 -15.30 28.10
N ASN A 17 -30.03 -14.96 28.25
CA ASN A 17 -30.74 -14.05 27.36
C ASN A 17 -30.17 -12.65 27.59
N ARG A 18 -29.35 -12.14 26.65
CA ARG A 18 -28.95 -10.71 26.68
C ARG A 18 -30.20 -9.85 26.56
N ARG A 19 -30.26 -8.72 27.26
CA ARG A 19 -31.45 -7.86 27.23
C ARG A 19 -31.62 -7.30 25.81
N PRO A 20 -32.84 -7.16 25.28
CA PRO A 20 -33.07 -6.63 23.93
C PRO A 20 -32.31 -5.32 23.67
N GLN A 21 -32.27 -4.41 24.67
CA GLN A 21 -31.52 -3.14 24.58
C GLN A 21 -30.00 -3.32 24.41
N GLU A 22 -29.38 -4.33 25.03
CA GLU A 22 -27.95 -4.63 24.87
C GLU A 22 -27.66 -5.19 23.48
N GLN A 23 -28.56 -6.03 22.95
CA GLN A 23 -28.50 -6.50 21.56
C GLN A 23 -28.69 -5.35 20.56
N PHE A 24 -29.64 -4.43 20.81
CA PHE A 24 -29.86 -3.27 19.95
C PHE A 24 -28.65 -2.31 19.96
N ILE A 25 -28.02 -2.07 21.12
CA ILE A 25 -26.81 -1.25 21.22
C ILE A 25 -25.63 -1.93 20.51
N GLU A 26 -25.46 -3.24 20.65
CA GLU A 26 -24.41 -3.99 19.95
C GLU A 26 -24.63 -4.03 18.43
N ILE A 27 -25.87 -4.16 17.96
CA ILE A 27 -26.23 -4.12 16.53
C ILE A 27 -26.04 -2.70 15.98
N ALA A 28 -26.42 -1.66 16.74
CA ALA A 28 -26.23 -0.27 16.35
C ALA A 28 -24.75 0.15 16.37
N SER A 29 -23.94 -0.35 17.32
CA SER A 29 -22.48 -0.16 17.30
C SER A 29 -21.86 -0.89 16.12
N LYS A 30 -22.21 -2.15 15.87
CA LYS A 30 -21.73 -2.89 14.68
C LYS A 30 -22.16 -2.22 13.38
N ALA A 31 -23.37 -1.67 13.29
CA ALA A 31 -23.85 -0.94 12.12
C ALA A 31 -23.16 0.43 11.95
N ALA A 32 -22.78 1.09 13.05
CA ALA A 32 -21.94 2.29 13.03
C ALA A 32 -20.48 1.96 12.67
N ASP A 33 -19.98 0.79 13.06
CA ASP A 33 -18.65 0.28 12.70
C ASP A 33 -18.58 -0.13 11.21
N TRP A 34 -19.70 -0.54 10.60
CA TRP A 34 -19.80 -0.72 9.13
C TRP A 34 -19.68 0.61 8.38
N HIS A 35 -19.89 1.74 9.05
CA HIS A 35 -19.65 3.09 8.51
C HIS A 35 -18.18 3.53 8.61
N ASN A 36 -17.29 2.64 9.06
CA ASN A 36 -15.87 2.92 9.26
C ASN A 36 -14.96 2.10 8.31
N ALA A 37 -15.53 1.25 7.45
CA ALA A 37 -14.78 0.46 6.48
C ALA A 37 -14.02 1.38 5.50
N MET A 38 -12.76 1.07 5.24
CA MET A 38 -11.95 1.85 4.31
C MET A 38 -12.29 1.46 2.87
N LYS A 39 -12.67 2.44 2.03
CA LYS A 39 -12.88 2.15 0.61
C LYS A 39 -11.57 1.74 -0.09
N SER A 40 -11.65 0.66 -0.86
CA SER A 40 -10.58 0.26 -1.78
C SER A 40 -10.82 0.80 -3.19
N TYR A 41 -9.77 1.13 -3.91
CA TYR A 41 -9.78 1.63 -5.29
C TYR A 41 -8.91 0.73 -6.15
N VAL A 42 -9.45 0.22 -7.25
CA VAL A 42 -8.72 -0.66 -8.18
C VAL A 42 -8.45 0.10 -9.47
N ILE A 43 -7.17 0.38 -9.75
CA ILE A 43 -6.73 0.97 -11.01
C ILE A 43 -6.76 -0.11 -12.08
N ASN A 44 -7.53 0.10 -13.13
CA ASN A 44 -7.69 -0.87 -14.21
C ASN A 44 -7.87 -0.18 -15.56
N LEU A 45 -7.16 -0.66 -16.59
CA LEU A 45 -7.32 -0.20 -17.97
C LEU A 45 -8.62 -0.75 -18.56
N ASP A 46 -9.34 0.06 -19.36
CA ASP A 46 -10.59 -0.37 -20.02
C ASP A 46 -10.40 -1.59 -20.94
N ARG A 47 -9.22 -1.70 -21.57
CA ARG A 47 -8.84 -2.86 -22.40
C ARG A 47 -8.53 -4.15 -21.61
N SER A 48 -8.60 -4.13 -20.29
CA SER A 48 -8.23 -5.26 -19.42
C SER A 48 -9.37 -5.72 -18.50
N PRO A 49 -10.56 -6.08 -19.04
CA PRO A 49 -11.70 -6.50 -18.22
C PRO A 49 -11.45 -7.78 -17.42
N GLY A 50 -10.63 -8.71 -17.94
CA GLY A 50 -10.28 -9.95 -17.23
C GLY A 50 -9.50 -9.71 -15.93
N ARG A 51 -8.56 -8.75 -15.92
CA ARG A 51 -7.83 -8.31 -14.72
C ARG A 51 -8.77 -7.73 -13.68
N MET A 52 -9.70 -6.87 -14.12
CA MET A 52 -10.71 -6.28 -13.25
C MET A 52 -11.61 -7.35 -12.62
N GLN A 53 -12.07 -8.34 -13.40
CA GLN A 53 -12.92 -9.41 -12.86
C GLN A 53 -12.21 -10.20 -11.77
N ARG A 54 -10.92 -10.56 -11.96
CA ARG A 54 -10.15 -11.27 -10.93
C ARG A 54 -9.99 -10.46 -9.65
N MET A 55 -9.70 -9.16 -9.77
CA MET A 55 -9.62 -8.27 -8.61
C MET A 55 -10.96 -8.17 -7.90
N ALA A 56 -12.05 -8.05 -8.65
CA ALA A 56 -13.40 -8.01 -8.11
C ALA A 56 -13.74 -9.29 -7.34
N ASP A 57 -13.48 -10.46 -7.92
CA ASP A 57 -13.70 -11.75 -7.26
C ASP A 57 -12.85 -11.88 -5.99
N ARG A 58 -11.58 -11.46 -6.05
CA ARG A 58 -10.65 -11.50 -4.93
C ARG A 58 -11.10 -10.61 -3.77
N LEU A 59 -11.46 -9.35 -4.03
CA LEU A 59 -11.92 -8.39 -3.02
C LEU A 59 -13.28 -8.79 -2.44
N LYS A 60 -14.20 -9.25 -3.29
CA LYS A 60 -15.50 -9.79 -2.86
C LYS A 60 -15.34 -11.01 -1.95
N SER A 61 -14.41 -11.91 -2.25
CA SER A 61 -14.17 -13.11 -1.43
C SER A 61 -13.62 -12.82 -0.03
N ILE A 62 -13.08 -11.61 0.22
CA ILE A 62 -12.66 -11.16 1.55
C ILE A 62 -13.64 -10.15 2.18
N GLY A 63 -14.77 -9.89 1.53
CA GLY A 63 -15.77 -8.92 1.99
C GLY A 63 -15.35 -7.47 1.88
N ALA A 64 -14.31 -7.15 1.09
CA ALA A 64 -13.84 -5.77 0.92
C ALA A 64 -14.61 -5.07 -0.22
N ASP A 65 -15.21 -3.93 0.10
CA ASP A 65 -15.80 -3.05 -0.90
C ASP A 65 -14.72 -2.34 -1.70
N PHE A 66 -15.00 -2.13 -2.99
CA PHE A 66 -14.08 -1.45 -3.87
C PHE A 66 -14.79 -0.65 -4.96
N GLU A 67 -14.07 0.36 -5.47
CA GLU A 67 -14.44 1.13 -6.65
C GLU A 67 -13.39 0.93 -7.74
N ARG A 68 -13.84 0.66 -8.97
CA ARG A 68 -12.96 0.67 -10.14
C ARG A 68 -12.61 2.12 -10.50
N VAL A 69 -11.32 2.38 -10.66
CA VAL A 69 -10.78 3.63 -11.19
C VAL A 69 -10.26 3.38 -12.60
N PRO A 70 -10.89 3.95 -13.65
CA PRO A 70 -10.41 3.84 -15.02
C PRO A 70 -9.00 4.42 -15.15
N ALA A 71 -8.04 3.53 -15.42
CA ALA A 71 -6.65 3.88 -15.60
C ALA A 71 -6.47 4.75 -16.85
N VAL A 72 -5.51 5.67 -16.80
CA VAL A 72 -5.03 6.40 -17.97
C VAL A 72 -4.11 5.49 -18.75
N ASP A 73 -4.51 5.21 -19.98
CA ASP A 73 -3.70 4.42 -20.91
C ASP A 73 -2.62 5.29 -21.52
N GLY A 74 -1.39 5.13 -21.03
CA GLY A 74 -0.24 5.92 -21.49
C GLY A 74 0.02 5.84 -23.00
N ARG A 75 -0.39 4.75 -23.65
CA ARG A 75 -0.23 4.56 -25.10
C ARG A 75 -1.15 5.46 -25.94
N LEU A 76 -2.19 6.00 -25.31
CA LEU A 76 -3.15 6.88 -25.95
C LEU A 76 -2.87 8.36 -25.66
N LEU A 77 -1.88 8.67 -24.83
CA LEU A 77 -1.49 10.04 -24.53
C LEU A 77 -0.72 10.63 -25.71
N THR A 78 -1.09 11.85 -26.10
CA THR A 78 -0.34 12.67 -27.04
C THR A 78 0.88 13.31 -26.36
N ASP A 79 1.88 13.71 -27.15
CA ASP A 79 3.06 14.42 -26.65
C ASP A 79 2.69 15.72 -25.92
N GLY A 80 1.65 16.42 -26.38
CA GLY A 80 1.11 17.62 -25.76
C GLY A 80 0.60 17.34 -24.34
N GLU A 81 -0.29 16.36 -24.20
CA GLU A 81 -0.84 15.94 -22.90
C GLU A 81 0.25 15.49 -21.93
N ILE A 82 1.26 14.76 -22.42
CA ILE A 82 2.42 14.38 -21.61
C ILE A 82 3.18 15.63 -21.15
N SER A 83 3.46 16.57 -22.06
CA SER A 83 4.25 17.77 -21.76
C SER A 83 3.58 18.75 -20.79
N ASP A 84 2.25 18.69 -20.67
CA ASP A 84 1.46 19.51 -19.75
C ASP A 84 1.63 19.06 -18.28
N VAL A 85 1.84 17.76 -18.06
CA VAL A 85 1.88 17.15 -16.72
C VAL A 85 3.25 16.62 -16.31
N TYR A 86 4.13 16.36 -17.27
CA TYR A 86 5.43 15.75 -17.05
C TYR A 86 6.58 16.67 -17.48
N ARG A 87 7.54 16.88 -16.58
CA ARG A 87 8.78 17.62 -16.84
C ARG A 87 9.98 16.76 -16.50
N PRO A 88 10.73 16.23 -17.49
CA PRO A 88 11.92 15.43 -17.24
C PRO A 88 12.99 16.23 -16.50
N VAL A 89 13.72 15.58 -15.59
CA VAL A 89 14.92 16.16 -14.98
C VAL A 89 16.09 16.00 -15.96
N PRO A 90 16.83 17.09 -16.30
CA PRO A 90 18.01 16.98 -17.14
C PRO A 90 19.03 15.97 -16.60
N GLY A 91 19.46 15.04 -17.45
CA GLY A 91 20.43 13.99 -17.08
C GLY A 91 19.83 12.76 -16.38
N ALA A 92 18.51 12.71 -16.17
CA ALA A 92 17.79 11.50 -15.77
C ALA A 92 17.11 10.84 -16.98
N ALA A 93 16.88 9.52 -16.90
CA ALA A 93 16.06 8.82 -17.88
C ALA A 93 14.63 9.38 -17.86
N ALA A 94 14.07 9.64 -19.04
CA ALA A 94 12.72 10.14 -19.15
C ALA A 94 11.70 9.03 -18.85
N MET A 95 10.56 9.41 -18.27
CA MET A 95 9.43 8.51 -18.10
C MET A 95 8.85 8.10 -19.45
N THR A 96 8.46 6.83 -19.55
CA THR A 96 7.67 6.36 -20.69
C THR A 96 6.25 6.91 -20.62
N PRO A 97 5.52 6.97 -21.74
CA PRO A 97 4.09 7.33 -21.74
C PRO A 97 3.27 6.44 -20.79
N GLU A 98 3.58 5.14 -20.69
CA GLU A 98 2.96 4.22 -19.75
C GLU A 98 3.21 4.58 -18.29
N GLU A 99 4.43 5.03 -17.94
CA GLU A 99 4.73 5.50 -16.58
C GLU A 99 3.99 6.80 -16.26
N VAL A 100 3.82 7.69 -17.25
CA VAL A 100 3.00 8.91 -17.13
C VAL A 100 1.52 8.53 -16.90
N GLY A 101 0.99 7.59 -17.70
CA GLY A 101 -0.36 7.06 -17.54
C GLY A 101 -0.58 6.40 -16.18
N CYS A 102 0.39 5.62 -15.69
CA CYS A 102 0.37 5.04 -14.35
C CYS A 102 0.30 6.13 -13.27
N PHE A 103 1.14 7.18 -13.37
CA PHE A 103 1.12 8.30 -12.43
C PHE A 103 -0.25 8.99 -12.40
N LEU A 104 -0.81 9.33 -13.56
CA LEU A 104 -2.11 9.97 -13.68
C LEU A 104 -3.24 9.09 -13.12
N SER A 105 -3.14 7.77 -13.29
CA SER A 105 -4.09 6.82 -12.73
C SER A 105 -4.10 6.84 -11.20
N HIS A 106 -2.94 6.89 -10.56
CA HIS A 106 -2.87 7.06 -9.11
C HIS A 106 -3.38 8.42 -8.64
N ARG A 107 -3.11 9.51 -9.39
CA ARG A 107 -3.70 10.82 -9.09
C ARG A 107 -5.23 10.77 -9.06
N LYS A 108 -5.87 10.04 -9.99
CA LYS A 108 -7.33 9.81 -9.97
C LYS A 108 -7.82 9.07 -8.70
N CYS A 109 -7.01 8.18 -8.13
CA CYS A 109 -7.31 7.58 -6.82
C CYS A 109 -7.14 8.61 -5.69
N TRP A 110 -6.07 9.41 -5.72
CA TRP A 110 -5.83 10.46 -4.71
C TRP A 110 -6.95 11.50 -4.72
N GLU A 111 -7.50 11.87 -5.88
CA GLU A 111 -8.66 12.75 -6.01
C GLU A 111 -9.88 12.18 -5.29
N ARG A 112 -10.19 10.90 -5.51
CA ARG A 112 -11.29 10.20 -4.83
C ARG A 112 -11.09 10.17 -3.32
N ILE A 113 -9.89 9.80 -2.86
CA ILE A 113 -9.54 9.77 -1.43
C ILE A 113 -9.66 11.17 -0.80
N ALA A 114 -9.14 12.20 -1.47
CA ALA A 114 -9.20 13.59 -0.98
C ALA A 114 -10.65 14.10 -0.89
N SER A 115 -11.48 13.79 -1.89
CA SER A 115 -12.91 14.19 -1.90
C SER A 115 -13.82 13.31 -1.03
N GLY A 116 -13.36 12.13 -0.65
CA GLY A 116 -14.12 11.13 0.10
C GLY A 116 -14.35 11.50 1.56
N GLN A 117 -15.20 10.72 2.23
CA GLN A 117 -15.50 10.87 3.66
C GLN A 117 -14.51 10.11 4.55
N ASP A 118 -13.94 9.02 4.05
CA ASP A 118 -13.04 8.15 4.80
C ASP A 118 -11.70 8.85 5.11
N ALA A 119 -11.13 8.57 6.29
CA ALA A 119 -9.83 9.11 6.69
C ALA A 119 -8.67 8.56 5.84
N TYR A 120 -8.86 7.38 5.26
CA TYR A 120 -7.90 6.65 4.45
C TYR A 120 -8.60 6.01 3.26
N GLY A 121 -7.84 5.72 2.20
CA GLY A 121 -8.28 4.83 1.13
C GLY A 121 -7.19 3.85 0.73
N CYS A 122 -7.58 2.63 0.38
CA CYS A 122 -6.66 1.60 -0.13
C CYS A 122 -6.64 1.64 -1.66
N VAL A 123 -5.47 1.56 -2.26
CA VAL A 123 -5.28 1.58 -3.71
C VAL A 123 -4.56 0.30 -4.13
N PHE A 124 -5.15 -0.39 -5.11
CA PHE A 124 -4.55 -1.53 -5.77
C PHE A 124 -4.45 -1.31 -7.29
N GLU A 125 -3.37 -1.80 -7.90
CA GLU A 125 -3.32 -2.10 -9.34
C GLU A 125 -4.04 -3.43 -9.62
N ASP A 126 -4.42 -3.67 -10.87
CA ASP A 126 -5.21 -4.83 -11.28
C ASP A 126 -4.40 -6.10 -11.61
N ASP A 127 -3.08 -6.09 -11.39
CA ASP A 127 -2.19 -7.28 -11.46
C ASP A 127 -1.71 -7.74 -10.08
N MET A 128 -2.43 -7.36 -9.02
CA MET A 128 -2.12 -7.76 -7.65
C MET A 128 -2.75 -9.11 -7.29
N LEU A 129 -1.95 -9.97 -6.65
CA LEU A 129 -2.46 -11.02 -5.77
C LEU A 129 -2.70 -10.40 -4.40
N ILE A 130 -3.87 -10.64 -3.81
CA ILE A 130 -4.25 -10.14 -2.49
C ILE A 130 -4.51 -11.34 -1.57
N SER A 131 -3.91 -11.31 -0.39
CA SER A 131 -4.07 -12.36 0.62
C SER A 131 -5.52 -12.45 1.10
N LYS A 132 -5.97 -13.67 1.44
CA LYS A 132 -7.26 -13.86 2.13
C LYS A 132 -7.33 -13.08 3.45
N ARG A 133 -6.18 -12.90 4.11
CA ARG A 133 -6.04 -12.18 5.38
C ARG A 133 -6.14 -10.67 5.23
N ALA A 134 -6.13 -10.13 4.00
CA ALA A 134 -6.31 -8.70 3.76
C ALA A 134 -7.68 -8.18 4.23
N GLY A 135 -8.71 -9.04 4.27
CA GLY A 135 -10.02 -8.68 4.81
C GLY A 135 -9.94 -8.20 6.26
N LEU A 136 -8.93 -8.65 7.00
CA LEU A 136 -8.67 -8.17 8.36
C LEU A 136 -8.42 -6.66 8.40
N PHE A 137 -7.76 -6.09 7.41
CA PHE A 137 -7.32 -4.70 7.47
C PHE A 137 -8.18 -3.78 6.60
N LEU A 138 -8.88 -4.34 5.63
CA LEU A 138 -9.71 -3.57 4.69
C LEU A 138 -11.17 -3.42 5.16
N VAL A 139 -11.71 -4.39 5.92
CA VAL A 139 -13.14 -4.40 6.29
C VAL A 139 -13.41 -3.70 7.62
N GLU A 140 -12.55 -3.86 8.62
CA GLU A 140 -12.76 -3.34 9.99
C GLU A 140 -12.38 -1.86 10.17
N GLY A 141 -12.08 -1.17 9.08
CA GLY A 141 -11.73 0.25 9.07
C GLY A 141 -10.27 0.56 9.35
N SER A 142 -9.97 1.82 9.66
CA SER A 142 -8.60 2.35 9.75
C SER A 142 -8.03 2.46 11.16
N SER A 143 -8.70 1.92 12.18
CA SER A 143 -8.30 2.06 13.60
C SER A 143 -6.95 1.42 13.93
N TRP A 144 -6.52 0.44 13.15
CA TRP A 144 -5.22 -0.22 13.28
C TRP A 144 -4.05 0.60 12.70
N ILE A 145 -4.34 1.66 11.94
CA ILE A 145 -3.33 2.50 11.31
C ILE A 145 -2.82 3.53 12.32
N PRO A 146 -1.50 3.69 12.51
CA PRO A 146 -0.96 4.75 13.35
C PRO A 146 -1.48 6.12 12.91
N GLY A 147 -1.94 6.94 13.86
CA GLY A 147 -2.60 8.23 13.55
C GLY A 147 -1.71 9.26 12.85
N ASP A 148 -0.39 9.03 12.82
CA ASP A 148 0.56 9.84 12.07
C ASP A 148 0.98 9.23 10.72
N ALA A 149 0.43 8.07 10.34
CA ALA A 149 0.73 7.44 9.06
C ALA A 149 0.07 8.21 7.91
N ASP A 150 0.90 8.68 6.98
CA ASP A 150 0.45 9.23 5.71
C ASP A 150 0.22 8.12 4.68
N LEU A 151 1.06 7.08 4.72
CA LEU A 151 1.09 5.97 3.78
C LEU A 151 1.30 4.67 4.54
N VAL A 152 0.60 3.61 4.16
CA VAL A 152 0.93 2.23 4.56
C VAL A 152 1.11 1.41 3.29
N LYS A 153 2.33 0.97 3.02
CA LYS A 153 2.61 0.06 1.93
C LYS A 153 2.16 -1.34 2.33
N VAL A 154 1.26 -1.92 1.55
CA VAL A 154 0.69 -3.25 1.79
C VAL A 154 1.13 -4.27 0.75
N GLU A 155 2.00 -3.87 -0.18
CA GLU A 155 2.62 -4.77 -1.15
C GLU A 155 3.99 -5.29 -0.71
N SER A 156 4.30 -6.51 -1.16
CA SER A 156 5.62 -7.10 -1.20
C SER A 156 6.21 -6.83 -2.58
N VAL A 157 7.48 -6.46 -2.60
CA VAL A 157 8.26 -6.21 -3.81
C VAL A 157 9.61 -6.88 -3.68
N VAL A 158 10.17 -7.29 -4.81
CA VAL A 158 11.50 -7.88 -4.86
C VAL A 158 12.53 -6.87 -4.34
N GLY A 159 13.24 -7.24 -3.28
CA GLY A 159 14.27 -6.41 -2.67
C GLY A 159 14.18 -6.40 -1.15
N ARG A 160 15.04 -5.59 -0.53
CA ARG A 160 15.04 -5.42 0.92
C ARG A 160 14.98 -3.96 1.30
N VAL A 161 14.15 -3.66 2.28
CA VAL A 161 13.90 -2.30 2.77
C VAL A 161 14.47 -2.12 4.16
N TRP A 162 14.84 -0.89 4.50
CA TRP A 162 15.23 -0.53 5.85
C TRP A 162 14.02 0.00 6.60
N LEU A 163 13.70 -0.64 7.71
CA LEU A 163 12.65 -0.25 8.63
C LEU A 163 13.27 0.29 9.93
N ASP A 164 12.53 1.15 10.61
CA ASP A 164 12.88 1.54 11.98
C ASP A 164 12.79 0.34 12.94
N ARG A 165 13.48 0.41 14.08
CA ARG A 165 13.52 -0.68 15.06
C ARG A 165 12.17 -0.86 15.77
N THR A 166 11.39 0.21 15.87
CA THR A 166 10.06 0.16 16.46
C THR A 166 9.07 -0.39 15.45
N VAL A 167 8.54 -1.56 15.77
CA VAL A 167 7.49 -2.23 15.02
C VAL A 167 6.21 -2.20 15.87
N HIS A 168 5.09 -1.82 15.25
CA HIS A 168 3.78 -1.88 15.88
C HIS A 168 3.17 -3.25 15.60
N ALA A 169 2.99 -4.05 16.63
CA ALA A 169 2.27 -5.32 16.52
C ALA A 169 0.81 -5.06 16.12
N LEU A 170 0.38 -5.75 15.09
CA LEU A 170 -1.01 -5.86 14.67
C LEU A 170 -1.52 -7.25 15.03
N ARG A 171 -2.81 -7.48 14.77
CA ARG A 171 -3.42 -8.79 14.96
C ARG A 171 -2.80 -9.84 14.03
N ASP A 172 -2.97 -11.10 14.41
CA ASP A 172 -2.72 -12.22 13.51
C ASP A 172 -1.26 -12.40 13.07
N GLY A 173 -0.33 -11.84 13.85
CA GLY A 173 1.11 -11.87 13.57
C GLY A 173 1.57 -10.83 12.55
N PHE A 174 0.68 -9.92 12.14
CA PHE A 174 1.07 -8.78 11.31
C PHE A 174 1.72 -7.69 12.14
N GLU A 175 2.49 -6.86 11.46
CA GLU A 175 3.34 -5.84 12.04
C GLU A 175 3.44 -4.62 11.11
N LEU A 176 3.69 -3.45 11.68
CA LEU A 176 4.02 -2.23 10.92
C LEU A 176 5.38 -1.69 11.33
N GLY A 177 6.29 -1.61 10.36
CA GLY A 177 7.57 -0.93 10.51
C GLY A 177 7.59 0.40 9.78
N ARG A 178 8.16 1.45 10.39
CA ARG A 178 8.32 2.74 9.70
C ARG A 178 9.36 2.59 8.57
N LEU A 179 8.95 2.86 7.33
CA LEU A 179 9.81 2.71 6.15
C LEU A 179 10.81 3.88 6.05
N ARG A 180 12.12 3.57 6.05
CA ARG A 180 13.22 4.55 6.04
C ARG A 180 14.06 4.53 4.77
N SER A 181 13.97 3.48 3.97
CA SER A 181 14.60 3.42 2.64
C SER A 181 13.58 3.58 1.52
N TYR A 182 14.11 3.71 0.31
CA TYR A 182 13.31 3.48 -0.88
C TYR A 182 12.68 2.08 -0.87
N SER A 183 11.40 2.00 -1.25
CA SER A 183 10.70 0.75 -1.55
C SER A 183 10.01 0.90 -2.90
N PHE A 184 10.52 0.18 -3.91
CA PHE A 184 10.02 0.20 -5.29
C PHE A 184 8.56 -0.25 -5.36
N GLY A 185 7.81 0.21 -6.36
CA GLY A 185 6.46 -0.29 -6.62
C GLY A 185 5.33 0.53 -5.98
N SER A 186 4.14 0.39 -6.54
CA SER A 186 2.94 1.15 -6.19
C SER A 186 1.64 0.37 -6.38
N GLY A 187 1.75 -0.94 -6.57
CA GLY A 187 0.63 -1.83 -6.83
C GLY A 187 -0.30 -2.04 -5.65
N GLY A 188 0.16 -1.87 -4.40
CA GLY A 188 -0.70 -1.94 -3.21
C GLY A 188 -0.28 -1.00 -2.08
N TYR A 189 -1.12 0.00 -1.74
CA TYR A 189 -0.88 0.90 -0.62
C TYR A 189 -2.17 1.52 -0.07
N ILE A 190 -2.10 2.00 1.17
CA ILE A 190 -3.13 2.80 1.82
C ILE A 190 -2.60 4.22 1.96
N LEU A 191 -3.45 5.22 1.73
CA LEU A 191 -3.11 6.63 1.75
C LEU A 191 -4.10 7.40 2.61
N SER A 192 -3.58 8.28 3.48
CA SER A 192 -4.42 9.18 4.28
C SER A 192 -4.98 10.30 3.41
N LYS A 193 -6.17 10.78 3.76
CA LYS A 193 -6.81 11.93 3.09
C LYS A 193 -5.92 13.18 3.06
N PRO A 194 -5.31 13.63 4.17
CA PRO A 194 -4.39 14.78 4.14
C PRO A 194 -3.16 14.55 3.23
N ALA A 195 -2.62 13.33 3.20
CA ALA A 195 -1.51 12.99 2.33
C ALA A 195 -1.92 13.00 0.84
N ALA A 196 -3.13 12.53 0.51
CA ALA A 196 -3.69 12.61 -0.84
C ALA A 196 -3.82 14.06 -1.33
N GLU A 197 -4.39 14.95 -0.51
CA GLU A 197 -4.48 16.38 -0.84
C GLU A 197 -3.11 17.01 -1.07
N ARG A 198 -2.13 16.67 -0.22
CA ARG A 198 -0.77 17.19 -0.34
C ARG A 198 -0.08 16.67 -1.61
N LEU A 199 -0.21 15.36 -1.91
CA LEU A 199 0.32 14.74 -3.12
C LEU A 199 -0.29 15.40 -4.37
N LEU A 200 -1.61 15.57 -4.42
CA LEU A 200 -2.29 16.22 -5.55
C LEU A 200 -1.78 17.63 -5.82
N ARG A 201 -1.59 18.42 -4.74
CA ARG A 201 -1.13 19.80 -4.79
C ARG A 201 0.27 19.93 -5.39
N VAL A 202 1.21 19.08 -4.94
CA VAL A 202 2.62 19.21 -5.35
C VAL A 202 2.97 18.46 -6.64
N THR A 203 2.09 17.56 -7.10
CA THR A 203 2.32 16.74 -8.30
C THR A 203 1.42 17.13 -9.47
N LYS A 204 0.90 18.38 -9.51
CA LYS A 204 0.18 18.89 -10.69
C LYS A 204 1.03 18.77 -11.96
N VAL A 205 2.32 19.02 -11.80
CA VAL A 205 3.38 18.69 -12.75
C VAL A 205 4.39 17.83 -11.99
N PHE A 206 4.83 16.72 -12.57
CA PHE A 206 5.75 15.78 -11.93
C PHE A 206 6.95 15.45 -12.82
N SER A 207 8.02 14.97 -12.18
CA SER A 207 9.29 14.62 -12.83
C SER A 207 9.72 13.17 -12.57
N ASP A 208 9.12 12.55 -11.56
CA ASP A 208 9.47 11.24 -11.03
C ASP A 208 8.28 10.29 -11.15
N ALA A 209 8.53 8.98 -11.26
CA ALA A 209 7.47 7.98 -11.23
C ALA A 209 6.81 7.99 -9.85
N VAL A 210 5.58 7.49 -9.86
CA VAL A 210 4.67 7.55 -8.72
C VAL A 210 5.21 6.86 -7.48
N ASP A 211 5.95 5.76 -7.65
CA ASP A 211 6.59 5.02 -6.56
C ASP A 211 7.75 5.81 -5.94
N HIS A 212 8.56 6.48 -6.75
CA HIS A 212 9.57 7.41 -6.24
C HIS A 212 8.93 8.57 -5.46
N VAL A 213 7.86 9.17 -5.98
CA VAL A 213 7.16 10.28 -5.30
C VAL A 213 6.55 9.88 -3.95
N LYS A 214 6.14 8.62 -3.78
CA LYS A 214 5.53 8.12 -2.54
C LYS A 214 6.53 7.50 -1.56
N PHE A 215 7.51 6.76 -2.07
CA PHE A 215 8.30 5.82 -1.28
C PHE A 215 9.81 6.03 -1.40
N ASN A 216 10.31 7.02 -2.13
CA ASN A 216 11.73 7.35 -2.15
C ASN A 216 12.02 8.56 -1.25
N PRO A 217 12.60 8.39 -0.04
CA PRO A 217 12.88 9.52 0.86
C PRO A 217 13.79 10.61 0.26
N ALA A 218 14.50 10.32 -0.83
CA ALA A 218 15.30 11.30 -1.57
C ALA A 218 14.49 12.16 -2.55
N CYS A 219 13.20 11.87 -2.77
CA CYS A 219 12.32 12.61 -3.68
C CYS A 219 11.43 13.57 -2.88
N GLY A 220 11.71 14.88 -2.99
CA GLY A 220 10.88 16.00 -2.51
C GLY A 220 9.90 15.67 -1.35
N ILE A 221 8.62 15.50 -1.71
CA ILE A 221 7.52 15.26 -0.76
C ILE A 221 7.61 13.94 0.02
N ALA A 222 8.19 12.89 -0.55
CA ALA A 222 8.33 11.60 0.13
C ALA A 222 9.14 11.69 1.42
N GLY A 223 10.11 12.61 1.49
CA GLY A 223 10.87 12.89 2.71
C GLY A 223 10.01 13.47 3.84
N SER A 224 8.89 14.12 3.52
CA SER A 224 7.92 14.65 4.48
C SER A 224 6.77 13.68 4.79
N LEU A 225 6.64 12.59 4.04
CA LEU A 225 5.59 11.59 4.20
C LEU A 225 5.95 10.57 5.28
N LYS A 226 4.94 10.25 6.09
CA LYS A 226 5.00 9.17 7.07
C LYS A 226 4.54 7.82 6.53
N SER A 227 5.42 7.18 5.76
CA SER A 227 5.25 5.84 5.19
C SER A 227 5.59 4.69 6.16
N TYR A 228 4.66 3.77 6.34
CA TYR A 228 4.85 2.49 7.02
C TYR A 228 4.85 1.34 6.01
N GLN A 229 5.46 0.23 6.37
CA GLN A 229 5.45 -1.03 5.63
C GLN A 229 4.74 -2.07 6.48
N MET A 230 3.75 -2.74 5.91
CA MET A 230 3.13 -3.91 6.53
C MET A 230 3.99 -5.15 6.33
N ILE A 231 4.10 -5.94 7.40
CA ILE A 231 4.89 -7.16 7.48
C ILE A 231 4.02 -8.26 8.10
N PRO A 232 3.77 -9.37 7.41
CA PRO A 232 3.93 -9.56 5.97
C PRO A 232 3.08 -8.59 5.16
N ALA A 233 3.40 -8.42 3.88
CA ALA A 233 2.58 -7.64 2.97
C ALA A 233 1.26 -8.36 2.63
N LEU A 234 0.17 -7.60 2.49
CA LEU A 234 -1.15 -8.13 2.11
C LEU A 234 -1.28 -8.46 0.64
N SER A 235 -0.40 -7.94 -0.21
CA SER A 235 -0.48 -8.13 -1.65
C SER A 235 0.90 -8.26 -2.29
N VAL A 236 0.95 -8.81 -3.50
CA VAL A 236 2.16 -8.89 -4.33
C VAL A 236 1.77 -8.84 -5.79
N GLN A 237 2.58 -8.20 -6.63
CA GLN A 237 2.33 -8.25 -8.07
C GLN A 237 2.48 -9.69 -8.59
N THR A 238 1.53 -10.13 -9.42
CA THR A 238 1.53 -11.44 -10.08
C THR A 238 2.88 -11.78 -10.74
N GLN A 239 3.48 -10.81 -11.43
CA GLN A 239 4.80 -10.95 -12.08
C GLN A 239 5.97 -11.16 -11.11
N SER A 240 5.84 -10.71 -9.86
CA SER A 240 6.86 -10.89 -8.82
C SER A 240 6.69 -12.19 -8.05
N PHE A 241 5.47 -12.76 -8.06
CA PHE A 241 5.16 -13.98 -7.32
C PHE A 241 5.33 -15.24 -8.16
N TYR A 242 4.92 -15.22 -9.43
CA TYR A 242 5.01 -16.37 -10.31
C TYR A 242 6.32 -16.39 -11.12
N PRO A 243 6.82 -17.57 -11.53
CA PRO A 243 7.94 -17.68 -12.44
C PRO A 243 7.65 -17.01 -13.80
N LYS A 244 8.67 -16.40 -14.42
CA LYS A 244 8.55 -15.84 -15.77
C LYS A 244 8.01 -16.88 -16.75
N GLY A 245 7.03 -16.48 -17.56
CA GLY A 245 6.36 -17.36 -18.52
C GLY A 245 5.21 -18.18 -17.93
N SER A 246 4.90 -18.03 -16.63
CA SER A 246 3.69 -18.61 -16.05
C SER A 246 2.44 -18.12 -16.79
N PRO A 247 1.45 -18.99 -17.10
CA PRO A 247 0.18 -18.59 -17.72
C PRO A 247 -0.66 -17.70 -16.79
N LEU A 248 -0.27 -17.59 -15.51
CA LEU A 248 -0.91 -16.71 -14.53
C LEU A 248 -0.35 -15.28 -14.55
N ILE A 249 0.75 -15.04 -15.28
CA ILE A 249 1.30 -13.71 -15.53
C ILE A 249 0.74 -13.23 -16.86
N GLU A 250 -0.14 -12.25 -16.80
CA GLU A 250 -0.56 -11.53 -18.00
C GLU A 250 0.48 -10.52 -18.43
N VAL A 251 0.47 -10.13 -19.71
CA VAL A 251 1.38 -9.13 -20.25
C VAL A 251 1.25 -7.84 -19.43
N PRO A 252 2.34 -7.37 -18.78
CA PRO A 252 2.30 -6.14 -18.01
C PRO A 252 1.85 -4.97 -18.89
N ALA A 253 1.09 -4.04 -18.31
CA ALA A 253 0.72 -2.82 -19.03
C ALA A 253 1.96 -1.97 -19.36
N LEU A 254 2.95 -2.00 -18.46
CA LEU A 254 4.29 -1.43 -18.60
C LEU A 254 5.25 -2.46 -19.20
N ALA A 255 5.59 -2.29 -20.49
CA ALA A 255 6.52 -3.20 -21.17
C ALA A 255 7.98 -2.98 -20.74
N VAL A 256 8.33 -1.77 -20.31
CA VAL A 256 9.67 -1.35 -19.89
C VAL A 256 9.55 -0.39 -18.72
N HIS A 257 10.23 -0.66 -17.62
CA HIS A 257 10.45 0.32 -16.57
C HIS A 257 11.64 1.20 -16.93
N SER A 258 11.51 2.52 -16.75
CA SER A 258 12.68 3.41 -16.79
C SER A 258 13.67 2.99 -15.70
N ASP A 259 14.98 3.08 -16.00
CA ASP A 259 16.02 2.71 -15.05
C ASP A 259 15.85 3.48 -13.72
N PRO A 260 16.20 2.87 -12.56
CA PRO A 260 16.08 3.50 -11.26
C PRO A 260 16.69 4.91 -11.23
N ARG A 261 15.83 5.90 -11.04
CA ARG A 261 16.26 7.31 -10.97
C ARG A 261 16.94 7.55 -9.62
N PHE A 262 18.24 7.76 -9.67
CA PHE A 262 18.96 8.39 -8.58
C PHE A 262 19.08 9.88 -8.87
N PRO A 263 18.21 10.74 -8.31
CA PRO A 263 18.50 12.17 -8.25
C PRO A 263 19.64 12.36 -7.24
N GLY A 264 20.85 12.08 -7.68
CA GLY A 264 22.01 12.66 -7.07
C GLY A 264 22.25 13.98 -7.78
N ASN A 265 21.99 15.10 -7.11
CA ASN A 265 22.79 16.32 -7.30
C ASN A 265 24.25 16.04 -6.85
N LEU A 266 24.88 15.03 -7.46
CA LEU A 266 26.30 14.78 -7.42
C LEU A 266 26.99 15.60 -8.50
N MET A 267 26.26 16.04 -9.54
CA MET A 267 26.81 16.79 -10.67
C MET A 267 27.29 18.21 -10.32
N GLU A 268 26.93 18.74 -9.15
CA GLU A 268 27.36 20.07 -8.68
C GLU A 268 28.54 20.02 -7.67
N LYS A 269 29.01 18.84 -7.26
CA LYS A 269 30.09 18.72 -6.25
C LYS A 269 31.46 18.45 -6.91
N PRO A 270 32.58 18.96 -6.38
CA PRO A 270 33.92 18.60 -6.83
C PRO A 270 34.18 17.08 -6.83
N TRP A 271 34.97 16.58 -7.78
CA TRP A 271 35.22 15.15 -8.01
C TRP A 271 35.61 14.37 -6.74
N LEU A 272 36.45 14.96 -5.89
CA LEU A 272 36.93 14.33 -4.67
C LEU A 272 35.80 14.14 -3.64
N GLN A 273 34.93 15.14 -3.49
CA GLN A 273 33.75 15.04 -2.63
C GLN A 273 32.78 13.98 -3.14
N ARG A 274 32.61 13.83 -4.47
CA ARG A 274 31.80 12.74 -5.06
C ARG A 274 32.36 11.38 -4.69
N LYS A 275 33.67 11.16 -4.82
CA LYS A 275 34.31 9.87 -4.48
C LYS A 275 34.20 9.56 -2.99
N VAL A 276 34.39 10.54 -2.12
CA VAL A 276 34.25 10.38 -0.67
C VAL A 276 32.80 10.09 -0.27
N LEU A 277 31.82 10.85 -0.79
CA LEU A 277 30.41 10.59 -0.54
C LEU A 277 29.99 9.21 -1.05
N GLN A 278 30.48 8.80 -2.23
CA GLN A 278 30.21 7.48 -2.77
C GLN A 278 30.84 6.38 -1.91
N ALA A 279 32.07 6.56 -1.42
CA ALA A 279 32.72 5.59 -0.52
C ALA A 279 31.97 5.48 0.83
N LEU A 280 31.58 6.61 1.43
CA LEU A 280 30.78 6.65 2.66
C LEU A 280 29.38 6.04 2.44
N ARG A 281 28.73 6.32 1.30
CA ARG A 281 27.46 5.69 0.94
C ARG A 281 27.62 4.19 0.73
N ARG A 282 28.71 3.72 0.09
CA ARG A 282 29.00 2.29 -0.11
C ARG A 282 29.26 1.58 1.22
N LEU A 283 30.00 2.22 2.14
CA LEU A 283 30.27 1.70 3.48
C LEU A 283 28.98 1.69 4.32
N GLY A 284 28.20 2.77 4.31
CA GLY A 284 26.87 2.83 4.92
C GLY A 284 25.90 1.80 4.33
N HIS A 285 25.92 1.56 3.02
CA HIS A 285 25.15 0.51 2.36
C HIS A 285 25.59 -0.90 2.79
N ARG A 286 26.89 -1.13 3.02
CA ARG A 286 27.43 -2.40 3.55
C ARG A 286 26.98 -2.63 4.99
N LEU A 287 27.01 -1.59 5.83
CA LEU A 287 26.59 -1.67 7.23
C LEU A 287 25.07 -1.85 7.36
N ARG A 288 24.28 -1.07 6.62
CA ARG A 288 22.81 -1.17 6.59
C ARG A 288 22.31 -2.46 5.92
N ARG A 289 23.14 -3.22 5.22
CA ARG A 289 22.75 -4.48 4.57
C ARG A 289 22.29 -5.55 5.57
N HIS A 290 22.80 -5.49 6.81
CA HIS A 290 22.39 -6.37 7.91
C HIS A 290 21.10 -5.88 8.62
N TRP A 291 20.58 -4.71 8.23
CA TRP A 291 19.41 -4.04 8.84
C TRP A 291 18.26 -3.90 7.83
N ARG A 292 18.36 -4.61 6.70
CA ARG A 292 17.37 -4.58 5.64
C ARG A 292 16.54 -5.86 5.70
N THR A 293 15.25 -5.67 5.77
CA THR A 293 14.24 -6.71 5.88
C THR A 293 13.67 -6.99 4.49
N GLU A 294 13.54 -8.26 4.16
CA GLU A 294 12.76 -8.71 3.02
C GLU A 294 11.29 -8.79 3.45
N ILE A 295 10.40 -8.23 2.64
CA ILE A 295 8.98 -8.21 2.96
C ILE A 295 8.31 -9.33 2.20
N LEU A 296 7.96 -10.40 2.91
CA LEU A 296 7.24 -11.53 2.33
C LEU A 296 5.78 -11.17 2.11
N PHE A 297 5.18 -11.79 1.10
CA PHE A 297 3.73 -11.76 0.90
C PHE A 297 3.06 -12.71 1.90
N ALA A 298 1.94 -12.30 2.50
CA ALA A 298 1.31 -13.04 3.61
C ALA A 298 0.94 -14.49 3.28
N ASP A 299 0.68 -14.82 2.01
CA ASP A 299 0.36 -16.19 1.61
C ASP A 299 1.62 -16.97 1.15
N GLN A 300 2.83 -16.43 1.36
CA GLN A 300 4.10 -17.14 1.13
C GLN A 300 4.49 -18.01 2.33
N PRO A 301 5.12 -19.18 2.09
CA PRO A 301 5.76 -19.95 3.15
C PRO A 301 6.78 -19.12 3.92
N GLY A 302 6.77 -19.21 5.24
CA GLY A 302 7.68 -18.48 6.14
C GLY A 302 7.36 -17.00 6.32
N ALA A 303 6.21 -16.51 5.83
CA ALA A 303 5.82 -15.11 6.01
C ALA A 303 5.68 -14.72 7.49
N PHE A 304 5.30 -15.65 8.37
CA PHE A 304 5.04 -15.39 9.79
C PHE A 304 6.07 -16.05 10.73
N ASP A 305 7.22 -16.46 10.19
CA ASP A 305 8.30 -17.11 10.95
C ASP A 305 9.26 -16.10 11.62
#